data_AF-A0A526YEQ7-F1
#
_entry.id   AF-A0A526YEQ7-F1
#
_cell.length_a   1.000
_cell.length_b   1.000
_cell.length_c   1.000
_cell.angle_alpha   90.00
_cell.angle_beta   90.00
_cell.angle_gamma   90.00
#
_symmetry.space_group_name_H-M   'P 1'
#
loop_
_entity.id
_entity.type
_entity.pdbx_description
1 polymer ?
#
loop_
_entity_poly.entity_id
_entity_poly.type
_entity_poly.pdbx_seq_one_letter_code
_entity_poly.pdbx_strand_id
1 'polypeptide(L)'
;KAVHLRSQAAEVLSVLAARAGEIVSKDALMRAVWPDTFVTDDSLTQYIADIRRALGDDEHVIVETLPKRGYRLNAGPSDAVGPN
;
A
#
# COMPACT_ATOMS: atom_id res chain seq x y z
N LYS A 1 5.06 -18.68 -5.44
CA LYS A 1 3.91 -19.04 -4.58
C LYS A 1 2.80 -18.05 -4.93
N ALA A 2 1.71 -18.50 -5.57
CA ALA A 2 0.64 -17.60 -6.01
C ALA A 2 -0.08 -17.03 -4.78
N VAL A 3 0.21 -15.77 -4.46
CA VAL A 3 -0.51 -15.08 -3.40
C VAL A 3 -1.87 -14.72 -3.98
N HIS A 4 -2.94 -15.33 -3.45
CA HIS A 4 -4.30 -14.93 -3.75
C HIS A 4 -4.58 -13.59 -3.06
N LEU A 5 -3.90 -12.53 -3.50
CA LEU A 5 -4.28 -11.18 -3.15
C LEU A 5 -5.71 -11.01 -3.64
N ARG A 6 -6.63 -10.65 -2.75
CA ARG A 6 -7.96 -10.18 -3.18
C ARG A 6 -7.70 -9.12 -4.24
N SER A 7 -8.42 -9.14 -5.37
CA SER A 7 -8.20 -8.21 -6.49
C SER A 7 -8.10 -6.75 -6.04
N GLN A 8 -8.83 -6.41 -4.98
CA GLN A 8 -8.83 -5.12 -4.31
C GLN A 8 -7.48 -4.75 -3.64
N ALA A 9 -6.79 -5.71 -3.02
CA ALA A 9 -5.47 -5.49 -2.43
C ALA A 9 -4.41 -5.20 -3.50
N ALA A 10 -4.48 -5.91 -4.64
CA ALA A 10 -3.61 -5.64 -5.78
C ALA A 10 -3.91 -4.27 -6.41
N GLU A 11 -5.18 -3.88 -6.49
CA GLU A 11 -5.57 -2.53 -6.93
C GLU A 11 -5.08 -1.44 -5.97
N VAL A 12 -5.22 -1.62 -4.66
CA VAL A 12 -4.65 -0.72 -3.66
C VAL A 12 -3.16 -0.53 -3.88
N LEU A 13 -2.44 -1.64 -4.04
CA LEU A 13 -1.02 -1.60 -4.34
C LEU A 13 -0.74 -0.83 -5.64
N SER A 14 -1.56 -1.03 -6.68
CA SER A 14 -1.39 -0.37 -7.97
C SER A 14 -1.62 1.15 -7.88
N VAL A 15 -2.66 1.59 -7.16
CA VAL A 15 -2.94 3.01 -6.90
C VAL A 15 -1.83 3.65 -6.07
N LEU A 16 -1.37 2.94 -5.05
CA LEU A 16 -0.24 3.37 -4.23
C LEU A 16 1.07 3.41 -5.02
N ALA A 17 1.32 2.46 -5.90
CA ALA A 17 2.49 2.40 -6.78
C ALA A 17 2.47 3.52 -7.83
N ALA A 18 1.30 3.84 -8.38
CA ALA A 18 1.11 4.97 -9.26
C ALA A 18 1.39 6.33 -8.56
N ARG A 19 1.28 6.37 -7.23
CA ARG A 19 1.57 7.52 -6.37
C ARG A 19 2.67 7.20 -5.36
N ALA A 20 3.66 6.41 -5.77
CA ALA A 20 4.77 6.02 -4.90
C ALA A 20 5.48 7.27 -4.36
N GLY A 21 5.70 7.33 -3.05
CA GLY A 21 6.28 8.48 -2.36
C GLY A 21 5.26 9.54 -1.91
N GLU A 22 4.02 9.50 -2.39
CA GLU A 22 2.96 10.41 -1.96
C GLU A 22 2.11 9.83 -0.82
N ILE A 23 1.57 10.72 0.01
CA ILE A 23 0.63 10.34 1.07
C ILE A 23 -0.77 10.27 0.44
N VAL A 24 -1.29 9.05 0.30
CA VAL A 24 -2.65 8.81 -0.17
C VAL A 24 -3.55 8.62 1.03
N SER A 25 -4.50 9.53 1.24
CA SER A 25 -5.49 9.40 2.32
C SER A 25 -6.37 8.17 2.10
N LYS A 26 -6.86 7.57 3.20
CA LYS A 26 -7.77 6.42 3.12
C LYS A 26 -8.96 6.71 2.21
N ASP A 27 -9.53 7.92 2.28
CA ASP A 27 -10.70 8.32 1.50
C ASP A 27 -10.42 8.33 0.00
N ALA A 28 -9.25 8.84 -0.41
CA ALA A 28 -8.82 8.84 -1.81
C ALA A 28 -8.57 7.42 -2.32
N LEU A 29 -7.98 6.57 -1.49
CA LEU A 29 -7.70 5.17 -1.80
C LEU A 29 -9.00 4.35 -1.90
N MET A 30 -9.91 4.58 -0.96
CA MET A 30 -11.27 4.04 -0.95
C MET A 30 -12.02 4.47 -2.19
N ARG A 31 -11.99 5.75 -2.57
CA ARG A 31 -12.68 6.23 -3.77
C ARG A 31 -12.09 5.71 -5.07
N ALA A 32 -10.77 5.49 -5.11
CA ALA A 32 -10.08 5.00 -6.29
C ALA A 32 -10.31 3.50 -6.54
N VAL A 33 -10.24 2.67 -5.48
CA VAL A 33 -10.34 1.21 -5.59
C VAL A 33 -11.75 0.70 -5.29
N TRP A 34 -12.51 1.42 -4.46
CA TRP A 34 -13.82 1.05 -3.95
C TRP A 34 -14.83 2.19 -4.08
N PRO A 35 -15.18 2.60 -5.31
CA PRO A 35 -16.14 3.69 -5.50
C PRO A 35 -17.53 3.39 -4.92
N ASP A 36 -17.90 2.12 -4.79
CA ASP A 36 -19.20 1.64 -4.29
C ASP A 36 -19.08 0.84 -2.97
N THR A 37 -17.92 0.84 -2.30
CA THR A 37 -17.71 0.00 -1.12
C THR A 37 -17.05 0.78 0.02
N PHE A 38 -17.71 0.79 1.18
CA PHE A 38 -17.16 1.35 2.40
C PHE A 38 -16.20 0.37 3.06
N VAL A 39 -14.89 0.64 2.95
CA VAL A 39 -13.82 -0.10 3.61
C VAL A 39 -13.48 0.55 4.95
N THR A 40 -13.43 -0.23 6.03
CA THR A 40 -13.00 0.26 7.34
C THR A 40 -11.48 0.31 7.46
N ASP A 41 -10.99 1.08 8.42
CA ASP A 41 -9.55 1.21 8.74
C ASP A 41 -8.92 -0.17 9.02
N ASP A 42 -9.66 -1.03 9.73
CA ASP A 42 -9.29 -2.41 10.03
C ASP A 42 -9.12 -3.26 8.76
N SER A 43 -10.11 -3.20 7.86
CA SER A 43 -10.07 -3.93 6.59
C SER A 43 -8.90 -3.46 5.72
N LEU A 44 -8.66 -2.15 5.70
CA LEU A 44 -7.58 -1.56 4.92
C LEU A 44 -6.21 -1.95 5.48
N THR A 45 -6.06 -1.94 6.80
CA THR A 45 -4.87 -2.46 7.49
C THR A 45 -4.65 -3.94 7.17
N GLN A 46 -5.71 -4.74 7.12
CA GLN A 46 -5.64 -6.15 6.72
C GLN A 46 -5.17 -6.33 5.28
N TYR A 47 -5.66 -5.52 4.34
CA TYR A 47 -5.20 -5.53 2.94
C TYR A 47 -3.74 -5.13 2.84
N ILE A 48 -3.32 -4.07 3.53
CA ILE A 48 -1.92 -3.63 3.59
C ILE A 48 -1.01 -4.71 4.18
N ALA A 49 -1.46 -5.41 5.24
CA ALA A 49 -0.72 -6.51 5.84
C ALA A 49 -0.60 -7.72 4.88
N ASP A 50 -1.65 -8.03 4.13
CA ASP A 50 -1.63 -9.10 3.11
C ASP A 50 -0.66 -8.74 1.97
N ILE A 51 -0.72 -7.50 1.47
CA ILE A 51 0.22 -6.94 0.49
C ILE A 51 1.65 -7.02 1.00
N ARG A 52 1.90 -6.54 2.22
CA ARG A 52 3.22 -6.58 2.85
C ARG A 52 3.78 -8.00 2.92
N ARG A 53 2.95 -8.95 3.33
CA ARG A 53 3.31 -10.37 3.40
C ARG A 53 3.49 -11.01 2.01
N ALA A 54 2.79 -10.50 1.00
CA ALA A 54 2.95 -10.90 -0.39
C ALA A 54 4.26 -10.40 -1.00
N LEU A 55 4.63 -9.16 -0.69
CA LEU A 55 5.88 -8.53 -1.10
C LEU A 55 7.08 -9.02 -0.27
N GLY A 56 6.85 -9.61 0.90
CA GLY A 56 7.92 -10.01 1.83
C GLY A 56 8.54 -8.81 2.55
N ASP A 57 7.78 -7.73 2.70
CA ASP A 57 8.26 -6.46 3.23
C ASP A 57 8.16 -6.40 4.75
N ASP A 58 8.93 -7.22 5.46
CA ASP A 58 8.87 -7.35 6.92
C ASP A 58 9.36 -6.10 7.69
N GLU A 59 9.98 -5.12 7.04
CA GLU A 59 10.52 -3.92 7.73
C GLU A 59 9.59 -2.69 7.69
N HIS A 60 8.38 -2.79 7.12
CA HIS A 60 7.50 -1.62 6.89
C HIS A 60 8.19 -0.52 6.04
N VAL A 61 9.09 -0.92 5.16
CA VAL A 61 9.89 0.01 4.35
C VAL A 61 9.20 0.37 3.05
N ILE A 62 8.34 -0.52 2.51
CA ILE A 62 7.57 -0.28 1.29
C ILE A 62 6.22 0.38 1.59
N VAL A 63 5.54 0.01 2.68
CA VAL A 63 4.21 0.58 3.00
C VAL A 63 4.20 1.20 4.39
N GLU A 64 4.25 2.53 4.42
CA GLU A 64 4.14 3.33 5.63
C GLU A 64 2.68 3.71 5.91
N THR A 65 2.21 3.36 7.10
CA THR A 65 0.89 3.77 7.58
C THR A 65 1.04 5.00 8.46
N LEU A 66 0.53 6.15 8.00
CA LEU A 66 0.49 7.37 8.78
C LEU A 66 -0.86 7.53 9.47
N PRO A 67 -0.96 7.30 10.79
CA PRO A 67 -2.20 7.46 11.52
C PRO A 67 -2.70 8.90 11.36
N LYS A 68 -4.00 9.05 11.05
CA LYS A 68 -4.68 10.34 10.77
C LYS A 68 -4.27 11.08 9.49
N ARG A 69 -3.37 10.53 8.65
CA ARG A 69 -2.94 11.16 7.39
C ARG A 69 -3.24 10.31 6.15
N GLY A 70 -2.98 9.01 6.23
CA GLY A 70 -3.15 8.09 5.11
C GLY A 70 -2.05 7.05 5.02
N TYR A 71 -1.85 6.54 3.82
CA TYR A 71 -0.90 5.49 3.49
C TYR A 71 0.08 6.05 2.48
N ARG A 72 1.36 5.77 2.70
CA ARG A 72 2.42 6.11 1.76
C ARG A 72 3.08 4.82 1.32
N LEU A 73 3.14 4.61 0.02
CA LEU A 73 3.95 3.55 -0.52
C LEU A 73 5.31 4.10 -0.85
N ASN A 74 6.27 3.77 -0.01
CA ASN A 74 7.66 4.08 -0.18
C ASN A 74 8.29 2.96 -1.02
N ALA A 75 7.86 2.83 -2.27
CA ALA A 75 8.66 2.13 -3.27
C ALA A 75 9.87 3.01 -3.59
N GLY A 76 10.78 3.13 -2.63
CA GLY A 76 12.13 3.52 -2.98
C GLY A 76 12.61 2.47 -3.97
N PRO A 77 13.11 2.83 -5.17
CA PRO A 77 14.08 1.93 -5.75
C PRO A 77 15.10 1.71 -4.63
N SER A 78 15.39 0.45 -4.33
CA SER A 78 16.67 0.12 -3.74
C SER A 78 17.73 0.44 -4.80
N ASP A 79 17.83 1.71 -5.18
CA ASP A 79 19.05 2.30 -5.66
C ASP A 79 19.85 2.57 -4.39
N ALA A 80 20.35 1.48 -3.82
CA ALA A 80 21.59 1.51 -3.13
C ALA A 80 22.68 1.90 -4.16
N VAL A 81 22.70 3.17 -4.57
CA VAL A 81 23.92 3.81 -5.04
C VAL A 81 24.37 4.80 -3.97
N GLY A 82 24.80 4.22 -2.85
CA GLY A 82 25.79 4.84 -1.98
C GLY A 82 27.19 4.37 -2.40
N PRO A 83 28.24 5.15 -2.07
CA PRO A 83 29.04 5.88 -3.06
C PRO A 83 30.42 5.24 -3.29
N ASN A 84 31.07 5.56 -4.42
CA ASN A 84 32.52 5.49 -4.54
C ASN A 84 33.07 6.78 -5.13
#